data_AF-A0A7Y9J6P8-F1
#
_entry.id   AF-A0A7Y9J6P8-F1
#
_cell.length_a   1.000
_cell.length_b   1.000
_cell.length_c   1.000
_cell.angle_alpha   90.00
_cell.angle_beta   90.00
_cell.angle_gamma   90.00
#
_symmetry.space_group_name_H-M   'P 1'
#
loop_
_entity.id
_entity.type
_entity.pdbx_description
1 polymer ?
#
loop_
_entity_poly.entity_id
_entity_poly.type
_entity_poly.pdbx_seq_one_letter_code
_entity_poly.pdbx_strand_id
1 'polypeptide(L)'
;MIVLDTNVVSDLARHRRPVALDDWIATEVDDIAVSAVSIAEVEAGIAIMPVGARREGVDGDVRFVVDDVLEGNVIDFDRAAAEQYGAVVAARRAAGRPISVPDAQIAAICRARGATLATRNTRDFEHTGVTVFDPSS
;
A
#
# COMPACT_ATOMS: atom_id res chain seq x y z
N MET A 1 3.10 -4.41 12.76
CA MET A 1 2.45 -3.50 11.81
C MET A 1 2.55 -4.04 10.40
N ILE A 2 1.43 -4.02 9.70
CA ILE A 2 1.29 -4.37 8.29
C ILE A 2 0.93 -3.09 7.54
N VAL A 3 1.67 -2.78 6.47
CA VAL A 3 1.35 -1.66 5.57
C VAL A 3 0.68 -2.23 4.34
N LEU A 4 -0.47 -1.66 3.97
CA LEU A 4 -1.18 -2.00 2.74
C LEU A 4 -0.59 -1.24 1.57
N ASP A 5 -0.35 -1.97 0.48
CA ASP A 5 -0.07 -1.38 -0.83
C ASP A 5 -1.36 -0.87 -1.50
N THR A 6 -1.20 0.01 -2.49
CA THR A 6 -2.27 0.66 -3.26
C THR A 6 -3.26 -0.33 -3.85
N ASN A 7 -2.78 -1.47 -4.33
CA ASN A 7 -3.63 -2.50 -4.91
C ASN A 7 -4.51 -3.21 -3.88
N VAL A 8 -4.04 -3.37 -2.64
CA VAL A 8 -4.82 -3.99 -1.57
C VAL A 8 -5.90 -3.03 -1.10
N VAL A 9 -5.55 -1.75 -0.86
CA VAL A 9 -6.53 -0.70 -0.53
C VAL A 9 -7.62 -0.61 -1.61
N SER A 10 -7.22 -0.64 -2.88
CA SER A 10 -8.15 -0.63 -4.00
C SER A 10 -9.07 -1.86 -4.03
N ASP A 11 -8.59 -3.02 -3.58
CA ASP A 11 -9.42 -4.23 -3.51
C ASP A 11 -10.37 -4.21 -2.30
N LEU A 12 -9.99 -3.59 -1.19
CA LEU A 12 -10.88 -3.36 -0.06
C LEU A 12 -12.04 -2.42 -0.38
N ALA A 13 -11.74 -1.38 -1.17
CA ALA A 13 -12.75 -0.44 -1.65
C ALA A 13 -13.73 -1.09 -2.66
N ARG A 14 -13.44 -2.29 -3.18
CA ARG A 14 -14.35 -2.98 -4.09
C ARG A 14 -15.44 -3.72 -3.35
N HIS A 15 -16.65 -3.59 -3.88
CA HIS A 15 -17.82 -4.35 -3.44
C HIS A 15 -17.68 -5.87 -3.69
N ARG A 16 -16.94 -6.27 -4.72
CA ARG A 16 -16.60 -7.68 -5.00
C ARG A 16 -15.10 -7.86 -4.87
N ARG A 17 -14.69 -8.48 -3.77
CA ARG A 17 -13.29 -8.78 -3.43
C ARG A 17 -13.12 -10.25 -3.02
N PRO A 18 -11.89 -10.78 -3.02
CA PRO A 18 -11.63 -12.18 -2.63
C PRO A 18 -12.03 -12.45 -1.18
N VAL A 19 -12.64 -13.61 -0.91
CA VAL A 19 -13.01 -14.02 0.46
C VAL A 19 -11.80 -14.11 1.38
N ALA A 20 -10.65 -14.54 0.85
CA ALA A 20 -9.39 -14.58 1.61
C ALA A 20 -8.98 -13.20 2.16
N LEU A 21 -9.27 -12.12 1.41
CA LEU A 21 -8.95 -10.76 1.84
C LEU A 21 -9.88 -10.31 2.99
N ASP A 22 -11.16 -10.70 2.94
CA ASP A 22 -12.12 -10.45 4.03
C ASP A 22 -11.72 -11.20 5.30
N ASP A 23 -11.40 -12.49 5.16
CA ASP A 23 -10.99 -13.34 6.28
C ASP A 23 -9.69 -12.82 6.91
N TRP A 24 -8.71 -12.40 6.09
CA TRP A 24 -7.44 -11.85 6.56
C TRP A 24 -7.60 -10.54 7.33
N ILE A 25 -8.42 -9.61 6.83
CA ILE A 25 -8.66 -8.35 7.54
C ILE A 25 -9.37 -8.57 8.87
N ALA A 26 -10.32 -9.49 8.92
CA ALA A 26 -11.04 -9.81 10.16
C ALA A 26 -10.10 -10.33 11.26
N THR A 27 -8.92 -10.85 10.91
CA THR A 27 -7.93 -11.35 11.87
C THR A 27 -6.87 -10.34 12.30
N GLU A 28 -6.64 -9.26 11.54
CA GLU A 28 -5.46 -8.38 11.69
C GLU A 28 -5.80 -6.91 12.00
N VAL A 29 -7.08 -6.57 12.21
CA VAL A 29 -7.61 -5.19 12.22
C VAL A 29 -6.81 -4.17 13.04
N ASP A 30 -6.20 -4.59 14.15
CA ASP A 30 -5.58 -3.68 15.13
C ASP A 30 -4.16 -3.19 14.75
N ASP A 31 -3.52 -3.75 13.72
CA ASP A 31 -2.11 -3.43 13.39
C ASP A 31 -1.87 -3.24 11.88
N ILE A 32 -2.87 -2.70 11.18
CA ILE A 32 -2.82 -2.38 9.74
C ILE A 32 -2.75 -0.87 9.54
N ALA A 33 -1.94 -0.44 8.57
CA ALA A 33 -1.80 0.94 8.14
C ALA A 33 -1.75 1.04 6.61
N VAL A 34 -1.92 2.24 6.07
CA VAL A 34 -1.66 2.55 4.65
C VAL A 34 -0.57 3.61 4.53
N SER A 35 0.22 3.56 3.45
CA SER A 35 1.20 4.62 3.21
C SER A 35 0.55 5.87 2.60
N ALA A 36 1.05 7.06 2.95
CA ALA A 36 0.65 8.30 2.29
C ALA A 36 0.95 8.29 0.77
N VAL A 37 1.94 7.50 0.34
CA VAL A 37 2.26 7.30 -1.08
C VAL A 37 1.14 6.53 -1.79
N SER A 38 0.62 5.49 -1.16
CA SER A 38 -0.51 4.71 -1.68
C SER A 38 -1.78 5.56 -1.74
N ILE A 39 -2.04 6.39 -0.73
CA ILE A 39 -3.14 7.37 -0.79
C ILE A 39 -2.96 8.30 -1.99
N ALA A 40 -1.74 8.84 -2.20
CA ALA A 40 -1.48 9.72 -3.34
C ALA A 40 -1.75 9.03 -4.70
N GLU A 41 -1.42 7.75 -4.85
CA GLU A 41 -1.73 6.98 -6.06
C GLU A 41 -3.24 6.79 -6.27
N VAL A 42 -3.97 6.45 -5.21
CA VAL A 42 -5.43 6.29 -5.28
C VAL A 42 -6.12 7.62 -5.63
N GLU A 43 -5.74 8.70 -4.94
CA GLU A 43 -6.27 10.05 -5.18
C GLU A 43 -5.98 10.54 -6.60
N ALA A 44 -4.77 10.28 -7.12
CA ALA A 44 -4.44 10.58 -8.51
C ALA A 44 -5.33 9.79 -9.48
N GLY A 45 -5.56 8.50 -9.21
CA GLY A 45 -6.47 7.65 -9.98
C GLY A 45 -7.89 8.21 -10.03
N ILE A 46 -8.44 8.59 -8.87
CA ILE A 46 -9.78 9.19 -8.75
C ILE A 46 -9.85 10.51 -9.51
N ALA A 47 -8.83 11.37 -9.39
CA ALA A 47 -8.81 12.69 -10.01
C ALA A 47 -8.84 12.63 -11.55
N ILE A 48 -8.23 11.60 -12.14
CA ILE A 48 -8.19 11.37 -13.60
C ILE A 48 -9.53 10.83 -14.14
N MET A 49 -10.37 10.23 -13.29
CA MET A 49 -11.68 9.70 -13.72
C MET A 49 -12.62 10.82 -14.21
N PRO A 50 -13.45 10.55 -15.25
CA PRO A 50 -14.53 11.45 -15.63
C PRO A 50 -15.45 11.76 -14.44
N VAL A 51 -15.83 13.03 -14.30
CA VAL A 51 -16.76 13.47 -13.27
C VAL A 51 -18.11 12.75 -13.45
N GLY A 52 -18.64 12.21 -12.35
CA GLY A 52 -19.94 11.55 -12.30
C GLY A 52 -20.00 10.49 -11.20
N ALA A 53 -21.17 9.82 -11.11
CA ALA A 53 -21.49 8.89 -10.03
C ALA A 53 -20.44 7.78 -9.80
N ARG A 54 -19.77 7.32 -10.86
CA ARG A 54 -18.71 6.31 -10.72
C ARG A 54 -17.50 6.84 -9.95
N ARG A 55 -17.08 8.08 -10.23
CA ARG A 55 -15.96 8.70 -9.52
C ARG A 55 -16.32 8.94 -8.06
N GLU A 56 -17.52 9.47 -7.82
CA GLU A 56 -18.04 9.71 -6.46
C GLU A 56 -18.15 8.42 -5.65
N GLY A 57 -18.60 7.32 -6.28
CA GLY A 57 -18.64 6.01 -5.63
C GLY A 57 -17.26 5.50 -5.23
N VAL A 58 -16.29 5.54 -6.14
CA VAL A 58 -14.90 5.10 -5.84
C VAL A 58 -14.27 5.98 -4.75
N ASP A 59 -14.49 7.29 -4.80
CA ASP A 59 -14.02 8.25 -3.79
C ASP A 59 -14.61 7.95 -2.40
N GLY A 60 -15.93 7.69 -2.33
CA GLY A 60 -16.59 7.28 -1.10
C GLY A 60 -16.09 5.95 -0.55
N ASP A 61 -15.94 4.94 -1.41
CA ASP A 61 -15.47 3.61 -1.03
C ASP A 61 -14.04 3.65 -0.48
N VAL A 62 -13.15 4.45 -1.09
CA VAL A 62 -11.77 4.62 -0.62
C VAL A 62 -11.72 5.35 0.72
N ARG A 63 -12.49 6.44 0.89
CA ARG A 63 -12.56 7.15 2.17
C ARG A 63 -13.05 6.23 3.29
N PHE A 64 -14.08 5.44 3.04
CA PHE A 64 -14.56 4.46 4.01
C PHE A 64 -13.44 3.48 4.42
N VAL A 65 -12.66 2.97 3.47
CA VAL A 65 -11.52 2.10 3.82
C VAL A 65 -10.49 2.83 4.68
N VAL A 66 -10.07 4.04 4.30
CA VAL A 66 -9.01 4.75 5.02
C VAL A 66 -9.47 5.23 6.40
N ASP A 67 -10.65 5.81 6.50
CA ASP A 67 -11.12 6.47 7.72
C ASP A 67 -11.80 5.49 8.68
N ASP A 68 -12.61 4.55 8.17
CA ASP A 68 -13.39 3.63 9.01
C ASP A 68 -12.73 2.25 9.18
N VAL A 69 -12.14 1.67 8.12
CA VAL A 69 -11.52 0.33 8.20
C VAL A 69 -10.10 0.39 8.75
N LEU A 70 -9.32 1.39 8.35
CA LEU A 70 -7.95 1.60 8.81
C LEU A 70 -7.84 2.60 9.96
N GLU A 71 -8.97 3.14 10.43
CA GLU A 71 -9.05 4.12 11.52
C GLU A 71 -8.14 5.36 11.31
N GLY A 72 -7.93 5.76 10.05
CA GLY A 72 -7.03 6.86 9.69
C GLY A 72 -5.54 6.57 9.92
N ASN A 73 -5.14 5.29 10.05
CA ASN A 73 -3.76 4.90 10.26
C ASN A 73 -2.92 5.04 8.98
N VAL A 74 -2.43 6.26 8.75
CA VAL A 74 -1.62 6.65 7.59
C VAL A 74 -0.16 6.85 8.00
N ILE A 75 0.76 6.24 7.27
CA ILE A 75 2.20 6.37 7.49
C ILE A 75 2.83 7.28 6.43
N ASP A 76 3.44 8.36 6.90
CA ASP A 76 4.14 9.33 6.06
C ASP A 76 5.47 8.82 5.50
N PHE A 77 5.87 9.34 4.34
CA PHE A 77 7.25 9.24 3.86
C PHE A 77 8.12 10.30 4.56
N ASP A 78 8.51 10.00 5.80
CA ASP A 78 9.31 10.89 6.66
C ASP A 78 10.83 10.77 6.40
N ARG A 79 11.63 11.46 7.23
CA ARG A 79 13.09 11.43 7.15
C ARG A 79 13.67 10.02 7.35
N ALA A 80 13.11 9.21 8.25
CA ALA A 80 13.60 7.86 8.50
C ALA A 80 13.34 6.95 7.29
N ALA A 81 12.17 7.08 6.66
CA ALA A 81 11.89 6.43 5.39
C ALA A 81 12.85 6.91 4.28
N ALA A 82 13.09 8.22 4.16
CA ALA A 82 14.02 8.77 3.18
C ALA A 82 15.46 8.24 3.33
N GLU A 83 15.92 8.01 4.56
CA GLU A 83 17.22 7.39 4.84
C GLU A 83 17.28 5.91 4.40
N GLN A 84 16.16 5.17 4.46
CA GLN A 84 16.07 3.79 3.94
C GLN A 84 15.95 3.73 2.41
N TYR A 85 15.38 4.75 1.77
CA TYR A 85 15.10 4.78 0.33
C TYR A 85 16.34 4.50 -0.52
N GLY A 86 17.47 5.13 -0.21
CA GLY A 86 18.72 4.93 -0.96
C GLY A 86 19.20 3.48 -0.94
N ALA A 87 19.07 2.80 0.20
CA ALA A 87 19.44 1.40 0.35
C ALA A 87 18.52 0.48 -0.47
N VAL A 88 17.21 0.78 -0.50
CA VAL A 88 16.23 0.03 -1.33
C VAL A 88 16.59 0.13 -2.81
N VAL A 89 16.79 1.35 -3.31
CA VAL A 89 17.11 1.58 -4.73
C VAL A 89 18.44 0.94 -5.12
N ALA A 90 19.46 1.07 -4.26
CA ALA A 90 20.78 0.46 -4.51
C ALA A 90 20.70 -1.07 -4.58
N ALA A 91 19.98 -1.71 -3.64
CA ALA A 91 19.82 -3.17 -3.62
C ALA A 91 19.08 -3.68 -4.87
N ARG A 92 17.98 -3.03 -5.24
CA ARG A 92 17.20 -3.35 -6.46
C ARG A 92 18.03 -3.19 -7.73
N ARG A 93 18.81 -2.10 -7.83
CA ARG A 93 19.71 -1.88 -8.98
C ARG A 93 20.82 -2.92 -9.05
N ALA A 94 21.43 -3.29 -7.93
CA ALA A 94 22.46 -4.33 -7.88
C ALA A 94 21.91 -5.71 -8.28
N ALA A 95 20.64 -5.98 -7.99
CA ALA A 95 19.94 -7.19 -8.42
C ALA A 95 19.48 -7.16 -9.91
N GLY A 96 19.81 -6.10 -10.67
CA GLY A 96 19.40 -5.97 -12.08
C GLY A 96 17.90 -5.71 -12.27
N ARG A 97 17.19 -5.30 -11.22
CA ARG A 97 15.74 -5.15 -11.18
C ARG A 97 15.39 -3.77 -10.65
N PRO A 98 15.44 -2.70 -11.46
CA PRO A 98 15.05 -1.37 -10.99
C PRO A 98 13.63 -1.40 -10.40
N ILE A 99 13.37 -0.44 -9.51
CA ILE A 99 12.10 -0.29 -8.79
C ILE A 99 11.54 1.10 -9.08
N SER A 100 10.22 1.24 -9.10
CA SER A 100 9.58 2.54 -9.30
C SER A 100 9.83 3.45 -8.08
N VAL A 101 9.66 4.76 -8.26
CA VAL A 101 9.79 5.71 -7.13
C VAL A 101 8.72 5.44 -6.06
N PRO A 102 7.41 5.28 -6.39
CA PRO A 102 6.40 4.96 -5.39
C PRO A 102 6.69 3.68 -4.61
N ASP A 103 7.00 2.57 -5.31
CA ASP A 103 7.30 1.28 -4.65
C ASP A 103 8.53 1.39 -3.76
N ALA A 104 9.56 2.14 -4.19
CA ALA A 104 10.75 2.36 -3.38
C ALA A 104 10.45 3.19 -2.12
N GLN A 105 9.54 4.17 -2.19
CA GLN A 105 9.09 4.93 -1.02
C GLN A 105 8.28 4.05 -0.06
N ILE A 106 7.35 3.24 -0.57
CA ILE A 106 6.55 2.28 0.22
C ILE A 106 7.48 1.28 0.92
N ALA A 107 8.42 0.68 0.18
CA ALA A 107 9.39 -0.25 0.75
C ALA A 107 10.26 0.41 1.82
N ALA A 108 10.65 1.66 1.62
CA ALA A 108 11.45 2.41 2.57
C ALA A 108 10.68 2.75 3.85
N ILE A 109 9.39 3.10 3.74
CA ILE A 109 8.47 3.26 4.89
C ILE A 109 8.42 1.95 5.69
N CYS A 110 8.19 0.83 5.01
CA CYS A 110 8.12 -0.48 5.66
C CYS A 110 9.42 -0.80 6.41
N ARG A 111 10.58 -0.56 5.80
CA ARG A 111 11.88 -0.76 6.45
C ARG A 111 12.10 0.14 7.65
N ALA A 112 11.76 1.42 7.55
CA ALA A 112 11.95 2.38 8.64
C ALA A 112 11.08 2.05 9.85
N ARG A 113 9.92 1.41 9.63
CA ARG A 113 8.97 1.03 10.68
C ARG A 113 9.05 -0.44 11.11
N GLY A 114 9.92 -1.24 10.48
CA GLY A 114 9.98 -2.69 10.71
C GLY A 114 8.67 -3.40 10.33
N ALA A 115 7.92 -2.85 9.37
CA ALA A 115 6.61 -3.33 8.96
C ALA A 115 6.69 -4.36 7.84
N THR A 116 5.67 -5.22 7.79
CA THR A 116 5.42 -6.15 6.67
C THR A 116 4.55 -5.46 5.64
N LEU A 117 4.81 -5.68 4.34
CA LEU A 117 3.99 -5.15 3.25
C LEU A 117 2.97 -6.20 2.78
N ALA A 118 1.70 -5.82 2.74
CA ALA A 118 0.64 -6.58 2.09
C ALA A 118 0.46 -6.06 0.64
N THR A 119 0.73 -6.89 -0.36
CA THR A 119 0.60 -6.53 -1.79
C THR A 119 0.38 -7.76 -2.66
N ARG A 120 -0.41 -7.61 -3.73
CA ARG A 120 -0.49 -8.63 -4.80
C ARG A 120 0.76 -8.67 -5.68
N ASN A 121 1.56 -7.60 -5.68
CA ASN A 121 2.74 -7.45 -6.54
C ASN A 121 4.03 -7.83 -5.81
N THR A 122 4.03 -8.97 -5.10
CA THR A 122 5.15 -9.39 -4.21
C THR A 122 6.52 -9.35 -4.90
N ARG A 123 6.57 -9.66 -6.21
CA ARG A 123 7.79 -9.65 -7.03
C ARG A 123 8.42 -8.26 -7.19
N ASP A 124 7.62 -7.20 -7.16
CA ASP A 124 8.12 -5.83 -7.31
C ASP A 124 8.93 -5.39 -6.10
N PHE A 125 8.69 -6.03 -4.95
CA PHE A 125 9.35 -5.77 -3.67
C PHE A 125 10.45 -6.78 -3.32
N GLU A 126 10.72 -7.78 -4.16
CA GLU A 126 11.87 -8.67 -3.97
C GLU A 126 13.18 -7.89 -3.92
N HIS A 127 14.13 -8.32 -3.07
CA HIS A 127 15.42 -7.66 -2.84
C HIS A 127 15.36 -6.23 -2.28
N THR A 128 14.21 -5.77 -1.79
CA THR A 128 14.11 -4.48 -1.07
C THR A 128 14.53 -4.60 0.40
N GLY A 129 14.46 -5.81 0.97
CA GLY A 129 14.67 -6.08 2.40
C GLY A 129 13.39 -5.98 3.24
N VAL A 130 12.23 -5.85 2.61
CA VAL A 130 10.91 -5.85 3.26
C VAL A 130 10.35 -7.27 3.28
N THR A 131 9.66 -7.64 4.37
CA THR A 131 8.83 -8.85 4.43
C THR A 131 7.54 -8.58 3.68
N VAL A 132 7.16 -9.45 2.74
CA VAL A 132 6.02 -9.21 1.84
C VAL A 132 5.14 -10.45 1.77
N PHE A 133 3.82 -10.27 1.75
CA PHE A 133 2.87 -11.33 1.45
C PHE A 133 1.68 -10.79 0.63
N ASP A 134 0.97 -11.71 -0.03
CA ASP A 134 -0.27 -11.41 -0.73
C ASP A 134 -1.46 -11.82 0.16
N PRO A 135 -2.28 -10.87 0.64
CA PRO A 135 -3.44 -11.17 1.50
C PRO A 135 -4.62 -11.80 0.73
N SER A 136 -4.54 -11.87 -0.60
CA SER A 136 -5.63 -12.35 -1.47
C SER A 136 -5.43 -13.77 -2.01
N SER A 137 -4.29 -14.40 -1.69
CA SER A 137 -3.88 -15.74 -2.13
C SER A 137 -4.23 -16.85 -1.14
#